data_AF-A0A4U7J8Q5-F1
#
_entry.id   AF-A0A4U7J8Q5-F1
#
_cell.length_a   1.000
_cell.length_b   1.000
_cell.length_c   1.000
_cell.angle_alpha   90.00
_cell.angle_beta   90.00
_cell.angle_gamma   90.00
#
_symmetry.space_group_name_H-M   'P 1'
#
loop_
_entity.id
_entity.type
_entity.pdbx_description
1 polymer ?
#
loop_
_entity_poly.entity_id
_entity_poly.type
_entity_poly.pdbx_seq_one_letter_code
_entity_poly.pdbx_strand_id
1 'polypeptide(L)'
;MNTYRNIIDIDTEDLNHPNCYKNMGLQEKQNLDEWIKSKFEPSKRIYRNRSSYGLKHDFDRDTGIYVTNGEFKGAMLAAGFAPANEKELNWHFKIKEKEPDSFYGWCIKRYKHRDSPLGDLARDMEDDRRFPKASTDKKEIEAYMIDRHGCYGALKAFEKAWRYYENFKITDGKSI
;
A
#
# COMPACT_ATOMS: atom_id res chain seq x y z
N MET A 1 -25.00 6.08 -5.29
CA MET A 1 -25.99 5.56 -4.31
C MET A 1 -25.35 4.39 -3.62
N ASN A 2 -24.79 4.60 -2.43
CA ASN A 2 -24.14 3.56 -1.64
C ASN A 2 -25.21 3.05 -0.66
N THR A 3 -25.70 1.83 -0.88
CA THR A 3 -26.63 1.18 0.04
C THR A 3 -25.87 0.92 1.33
N TYR A 4 -26.03 1.81 2.30
CA TYR A 4 -25.80 1.52 3.70
C TYR A 4 -26.48 0.19 3.96
N ARG A 5 -25.69 -0.87 4.22
CA ARG A 5 -26.21 -2.08 4.84
C ARG A 5 -27.14 -1.60 5.97
N ASN A 6 -28.36 -2.10 6.00
CA ASN A 6 -29.30 -1.81 7.08
C ASN A 6 -28.65 -2.28 8.39
N ILE A 7 -27.87 -1.40 9.02
CA ILE A 7 -27.26 -1.54 10.35
C ILE A 7 -28.35 -1.19 11.36
N ILE A 8 -29.42 -1.96 11.32
CA ILE A 8 -30.51 -1.91 12.28
C ILE A 8 -30.61 -3.36 12.71
N ASP A 9 -30.14 -3.62 13.94
CA ASP A 9 -30.12 -4.91 14.66
C ASP A 9 -28.82 -5.75 14.63
N ILE A 10 -27.65 -5.14 14.42
CA ILE A 10 -26.37 -5.78 14.82
C ILE A 10 -25.91 -5.10 16.12
N ASP A 11 -25.79 -5.90 17.18
CA ASP A 11 -25.20 -5.48 18.44
C ASP A 11 -23.83 -4.83 18.17
N THR A 12 -23.65 -3.57 18.60
CA THR A 12 -22.50 -2.75 18.21
C THR A 12 -21.15 -3.31 18.69
N GLU A 13 -21.17 -4.25 19.65
CA GLU A 13 -20.01 -5.03 20.08
C GLU A 13 -19.59 -6.09 19.06
N ASP A 14 -20.53 -6.67 18.30
CA ASP A 14 -20.23 -7.69 17.28
C ASP A 14 -19.34 -7.12 16.18
N LEU A 15 -19.59 -5.88 15.74
CA LEU A 15 -18.85 -5.21 14.65
C LEU A 15 -17.34 -5.00 14.92
N ASN A 16 -16.86 -5.28 16.14
CA ASN A 16 -15.44 -5.23 16.51
C ASN A 16 -14.79 -6.60 16.65
N HIS A 17 -15.58 -7.68 16.57
CA HIS A 17 -15.12 -9.05 16.72
C HIS A 17 -14.58 -9.59 15.38
N PRO A 18 -13.42 -10.27 15.36
CA PRO A 18 -12.80 -10.76 14.11
C PRO A 18 -13.66 -11.79 13.34
N ASN A 19 -14.63 -12.42 14.00
CA ASN A 19 -15.52 -13.39 13.34
C ASN A 19 -16.42 -12.75 12.27
N CYS A 20 -16.70 -11.43 12.31
CA CYS A 20 -17.52 -10.78 11.28
C CYS A 20 -16.98 -10.97 9.86
N TYR A 21 -15.66 -11.10 9.72
CA TYR A 21 -15.00 -11.40 8.45
C TYR A 21 -15.51 -12.67 7.76
N LYS A 22 -15.98 -13.67 8.53
CA LYS A 22 -16.53 -14.92 7.97
C LYS A 22 -17.85 -14.70 7.23
N ASN A 23 -18.58 -13.64 7.58
CA ASN A 23 -19.90 -13.33 7.07
C ASN A 23 -19.87 -12.30 5.93
N MET A 24 -18.69 -11.84 5.52
CA MET A 24 -18.53 -10.90 4.39
C MET A 24 -18.94 -11.55 3.07
N GLY A 25 -19.44 -10.73 2.13
CA GLY A 25 -19.65 -11.15 0.75
C GLY A 25 -18.33 -11.53 0.10
N LEU A 26 -18.34 -12.54 -0.79
CA LEU A 26 -17.13 -13.11 -1.38
C LEU A 26 -16.26 -12.04 -2.09
N GLN A 27 -16.89 -11.13 -2.83
CA GLN A 27 -16.16 -10.07 -3.56
C GLN A 27 -15.52 -9.05 -2.62
N GLU A 28 -16.22 -8.60 -1.58
CA GLU A 28 -15.67 -7.64 -0.60
C GLU A 28 -14.52 -8.27 0.17
N LYS A 29 -14.67 -9.55 0.51
CA LYS A 29 -13.63 -10.35 1.16
C LYS A 29 -12.38 -10.46 0.29
N GLN A 30 -12.54 -10.79 -1.00
CA GLN A 30 -11.44 -10.85 -1.96
C GLN A 30 -10.74 -9.50 -2.10
N ASN A 31 -11.50 -8.40 -2.25
CA ASN A 31 -10.93 -7.06 -2.37
C ASN A 31 -10.14 -6.65 -1.12
N LEU A 32 -10.64 -6.97 0.07
CA LEU A 32 -9.96 -6.71 1.33
C LEU A 32 -8.67 -7.53 1.45
N ASP A 33 -8.73 -8.83 1.14
CA ASP A 33 -7.58 -9.72 1.21
C ASP A 33 -6.47 -9.31 0.23
N GLU A 34 -6.83 -8.97 -1.00
CA GLU A 34 -5.89 -8.49 -2.02
C GLU A 34 -5.28 -7.15 -1.62
N TRP A 35 -6.07 -6.22 -1.10
CA TRP A 35 -5.56 -4.94 -0.61
C TRP A 35 -4.56 -5.16 0.54
N ILE A 36 -4.92 -5.99 1.54
CA ILE A 36 -4.04 -6.33 2.66
C ILE A 36 -2.70 -6.93 2.17
N LYS A 37 -2.75 -7.92 1.27
CA LYS A 37 -1.56 -8.58 0.70
C LYS A 37 -0.72 -7.65 -0.17
N SER A 38 -1.34 -6.64 -0.80
CA SER A 38 -0.63 -5.64 -1.59
C SER A 38 0.09 -4.61 -0.71
N LYS A 39 -0.45 -4.31 0.47
CA LYS A 39 0.03 -3.23 1.35
C LYS A 39 0.99 -3.67 2.43
N PHE A 40 0.88 -4.91 2.91
CA PHE A 40 1.59 -5.35 4.11
C PHE A 40 2.32 -6.66 3.92
N GLU A 41 3.38 -6.82 4.71
CA GLU A 41 4.15 -8.05 4.84
C GLU A 41 4.51 -8.31 6.32
N PRO A 42 4.80 -9.57 6.71
CA PRO A 42 5.09 -9.90 8.10
C PRO A 42 6.32 -9.17 8.64
N SER A 43 6.32 -8.85 9.93
CA SER A 43 7.43 -8.20 10.62
C SER A 43 7.61 -8.76 12.03
N LYS A 44 8.81 -8.64 12.59
CA LYS A 44 9.04 -8.91 14.03
C LYS A 44 8.62 -7.72 14.91
N ARG A 45 8.52 -6.52 14.33
CA ARG A 45 8.20 -5.28 15.03
C ARG A 45 6.71 -4.99 14.95
N ILE A 46 6.18 -4.34 15.99
CA ILE A 46 4.80 -3.85 16.02
C ILE A 46 4.71 -2.60 15.15
N TYR A 47 3.76 -2.57 14.21
CA TYR A 47 3.43 -1.39 13.43
C TYR A 47 2.64 -0.40 14.28
N ARG A 48 3.26 0.74 14.61
CA ARG A 48 2.70 1.74 15.53
C ARG A 48 1.99 2.91 14.85
N ASN A 49 2.14 3.07 13.53
CA ASN A 49 1.58 4.23 12.85
C ASN A 49 0.05 4.22 12.87
N ARG A 50 -0.57 3.05 12.63
CA ARG A 50 -2.02 2.87 12.64
C ARG A 50 -2.40 1.55 13.32
N SER A 51 -3.54 1.55 14.01
CA SER A 51 -4.23 0.35 14.49
C SER A 51 -5.22 -0.17 13.45
N SER A 52 -5.90 -1.29 13.71
CA SER A 52 -6.96 -1.86 12.88
C SER A 52 -8.02 -0.82 12.45
N TYR A 53 -8.37 0.10 13.35
CA TYR A 53 -9.30 1.19 13.07
C TYR A 53 -8.75 2.21 12.07
N GLY A 54 -7.47 2.55 12.18
CA GLY A 54 -6.83 3.44 11.20
C GLY A 54 -6.71 2.76 9.84
N LEU A 55 -6.30 1.49 9.83
CA LEU A 55 -6.07 0.72 8.61
C LEU A 55 -7.35 0.41 7.84
N LYS A 56 -8.48 0.14 8.51
CA LYS A 56 -9.76 -0.04 7.82
C LYS A 56 -10.20 1.23 7.07
N HIS A 57 -9.89 2.41 7.61
CA HIS A 57 -10.17 3.69 6.94
C HIS A 57 -9.20 3.95 5.78
N ASP A 58 -8.00 3.39 5.83
CA ASP A 58 -7.08 3.41 4.69
C ASP A 58 -7.61 2.54 3.55
N PHE A 59 -8.15 1.36 3.87
CA PHE A 59 -8.84 0.50 2.89
C PHE A 59 -10.06 1.19 2.25
N ASP A 60 -10.93 1.79 3.07
CA ASP A 60 -12.11 2.52 2.58
C ASP A 60 -11.70 3.67 1.65
N ARG A 61 -10.72 4.48 2.04
CA ARG A 61 -10.23 5.58 1.18
C ARG A 61 -9.62 5.11 -0.13
N ASP A 62 -8.93 3.97 -0.13
CA ASP A 62 -8.26 3.43 -1.32
C ASP A 62 -9.24 2.74 -2.28
N THR A 63 -10.35 2.18 -1.78
CA THR A 63 -11.23 1.28 -2.56
C THR A 63 -12.68 1.74 -2.67
N GLY A 64 -13.12 2.65 -1.78
CA GLY A 64 -14.52 3.04 -1.60
C GLY A 64 -15.39 1.98 -0.92
N ILE A 65 -14.80 0.90 -0.41
CA ILE A 65 -15.51 -0.22 0.23
C ILE A 65 -15.42 -0.05 1.74
N TYR A 66 -16.59 0.06 2.38
CA TYR A 66 -16.66 0.12 3.83
C TYR A 66 -16.49 -1.26 4.46
N VAL A 67 -15.66 -1.34 5.50
CA VAL A 67 -15.56 -2.50 6.39
C VAL A 67 -15.56 -2.08 7.86
N THR A 68 -16.10 -2.94 8.68
CA THR A 68 -16.10 -2.83 10.15
C THR A 68 -14.69 -3.10 10.70
N ASN A 69 -14.46 -2.70 11.95
CA ASN A 69 -13.18 -2.96 12.61
C ASN A 69 -12.96 -4.47 12.84
N GLY A 70 -14.03 -5.22 13.14
CA GLY A 70 -14.02 -6.67 13.28
C GLY A 70 -13.70 -7.38 11.97
N GLU A 71 -14.36 -7.03 10.86
CA GLU A 71 -14.05 -7.57 9.53
C GLU A 71 -12.58 -7.34 9.16
N PHE A 72 -12.05 -6.13 9.39
CA PHE A 72 -10.65 -5.83 9.11
C PHE A 72 -9.69 -6.68 9.98
N LYS A 73 -9.95 -6.81 11.29
CA LYS A 73 -9.16 -7.67 12.17
C LYS A 73 -9.18 -9.13 11.71
N GLY A 74 -10.37 -9.64 11.37
CA GLY A 74 -10.54 -11.00 10.88
C GLY A 74 -9.76 -11.26 9.59
N ALA A 75 -9.77 -10.29 8.66
CA ALA A 75 -8.98 -10.37 7.42
C ALA A 75 -7.47 -10.37 7.70
N MET A 76 -6.99 -9.55 8.63
CA MET A 76 -5.58 -9.54 9.04
C MET A 76 -5.15 -10.88 9.63
N LEU A 77 -6.00 -11.51 10.46
CA LEU A 77 -5.75 -12.86 10.98
C LEU A 77 -5.74 -13.90 9.86
N ALA A 78 -6.71 -13.85 8.93
CA ALA A 78 -6.80 -14.75 7.79
C ALA A 78 -5.58 -14.62 6.84
N ALA A 79 -5.00 -13.42 6.73
CA ALA A 79 -3.76 -13.16 6.01
C ALA A 79 -2.49 -13.63 6.77
N GLY A 80 -2.63 -14.17 7.99
CA GLY A 80 -1.53 -14.68 8.80
C GLY A 80 -0.81 -13.63 9.65
N PHE A 81 -1.38 -12.43 9.81
CA PHE A 81 -0.78 -11.38 10.62
C PHE A 81 -1.16 -11.50 12.09
N ALA A 82 -0.14 -11.50 12.95
CA ALA A 82 -0.33 -11.58 14.39
C ALA A 82 -0.65 -10.20 15.00
N PRO A 83 -1.72 -10.07 15.80
CA PRO A 83 -1.96 -8.88 16.60
C PRO A 83 -0.92 -8.75 17.71
N ALA A 84 -0.71 -7.51 18.16
CA ALA A 84 0.14 -7.20 19.31
C ALA A 84 -0.58 -7.52 20.63
N ASN A 85 -1.88 -7.22 20.70
CA ASN A 85 -2.74 -7.47 21.85
C ASN A 85 -4.20 -7.64 21.40
N GLU A 86 -4.73 -8.86 21.50
CA GLU A 86 -6.12 -9.17 21.07
C GLU A 86 -7.20 -8.64 22.00
N LYS A 87 -6.82 -8.26 23.23
CA LYS A 87 -7.75 -7.73 24.24
C LYS A 87 -8.10 -6.25 24.01
N GLU A 88 -7.42 -5.59 23.09
CA GLU A 88 -7.68 -4.19 22.76
C GLU A 88 -8.84 -4.05 21.76
N LEU A 89 -9.55 -2.93 21.84
CA LEU A 89 -10.57 -2.60 20.84
C LEU A 89 -9.95 -2.37 19.45
N ASN A 90 -8.77 -1.76 19.38
CA ASN A 90 -8.10 -1.41 18.13
C ASN A 90 -6.74 -2.10 18.09
N TRP A 91 -6.59 -3.11 17.25
CA TRP A 91 -5.40 -3.96 17.26
C TRP A 91 -4.26 -3.31 16.49
N HIS A 92 -3.08 -3.28 17.09
CA HIS A 92 -1.83 -3.15 16.34
C HIS A 92 -1.37 -4.52 15.88
N PHE A 93 -0.63 -4.60 14.77
CA PHE A 93 -0.15 -5.85 14.20
C PHE A 93 1.37 -5.87 14.04
N LYS A 94 1.94 -7.09 14.00
CA LYS A 94 3.34 -7.35 13.68
C LYS A 94 3.58 -7.37 12.17
N ILE A 95 3.45 -6.19 11.55
CA ILE A 95 3.54 -6.00 10.10
C ILE A 95 4.53 -4.88 9.75
N LYS A 96 4.93 -4.82 8.49
CA LYS A 96 5.51 -3.62 7.88
C LYS A 96 4.78 -3.32 6.57
N GLU A 97 4.78 -2.05 6.17
CA GLU A 97 4.30 -1.68 4.84
C GLU A 97 5.21 -2.29 3.79
N LYS A 98 4.59 -2.95 2.82
CA LYS A 98 5.29 -3.52 1.67
C LYS A 98 5.97 -2.41 0.88
N GLU A 99 7.18 -2.70 0.44
CA GLU A 99 7.90 -1.79 -0.44
C GLU A 99 7.39 -1.95 -1.89
N PRO A 100 7.12 -0.85 -2.60
CA PRO A 100 6.62 -0.92 -3.97
C PRO A 100 7.58 -1.67 -4.87
N ASP A 101 7.01 -2.50 -5.75
CA ASP A 101 7.83 -3.31 -6.63
C ASP A 101 8.29 -2.60 -7.89
N SER A 102 7.65 -1.49 -8.30
CA SER A 102 8.06 -0.67 -9.43
C SER A 102 8.99 0.48 -9.02
N PHE A 103 9.82 0.93 -9.97
CA PHE A 103 10.67 2.11 -9.80
C PHE A 103 9.83 3.35 -9.45
N TYR A 104 8.74 3.55 -10.18
CA TYR A 104 7.77 4.62 -9.92
C TYR A 104 7.30 4.59 -8.47
N GLY A 105 6.71 3.47 -8.02
CA GLY A 105 6.17 3.39 -6.67
C GLY A 105 7.23 3.63 -5.60
N TRP A 106 8.43 3.10 -5.80
CA TRP A 106 9.56 3.29 -4.91
C TRP A 106 9.98 4.76 -4.82
N CYS A 107 10.01 5.47 -5.95
CA CYS A 107 10.31 6.90 -6.02
C CYS A 107 9.23 7.74 -5.33
N ILE A 108 7.95 7.51 -5.65
CA ILE A 108 6.81 8.23 -5.06
C ILE A 108 6.82 8.07 -3.53
N LYS A 109 7.02 6.85 -3.02
CA LYS A 109 7.03 6.58 -1.57
C LYS A 109 8.14 7.35 -0.83
N ARG A 110 9.28 7.62 -1.45
CA ARG A 110 10.48 8.16 -0.79
C ARG A 110 10.71 9.65 -1.00
N TYR A 111 10.41 10.16 -2.19
CA TYR A 111 10.92 11.46 -2.63
C TYR A 111 9.84 12.48 -2.98
N LYS A 112 8.57 12.09 -3.19
CA LYS A 112 7.54 13.02 -3.71
C LYS A 112 7.37 14.31 -2.90
N HIS A 113 7.60 14.25 -1.59
CA HIS A 113 7.48 15.38 -0.66
C HIS A 113 8.81 16.08 -0.36
N ARG A 114 9.88 15.75 -1.08
CA ARG A 114 11.20 16.34 -0.88
C ARG A 114 11.45 17.42 -1.92
N ASP A 115 12.05 18.52 -1.48
CA ASP A 115 12.61 19.55 -2.36
C ASP A 115 14.02 19.12 -2.77
N SER A 116 14.12 18.43 -3.91
CA SER A 116 15.37 17.87 -4.45
C SER A 116 15.14 17.37 -5.88
N PRO A 117 16.20 17.17 -6.70
CA PRO A 117 16.03 16.65 -8.06
C PRO A 117 15.30 15.30 -8.15
N LEU A 118 15.42 14.43 -7.12
CA LEU A 118 14.68 13.16 -7.08
C LEU A 118 13.21 13.37 -6.68
N GLY A 119 12.93 14.42 -5.91
CA GLY A 119 11.57 14.82 -5.58
C GLY A 119 10.86 15.46 -6.75
N ASP A 120 11.56 16.30 -7.52
CA ASP A 120 11.05 16.86 -8.79
C ASP A 120 10.72 15.74 -9.76
N LEU A 121 11.67 14.82 -10.01
CA LEU A 121 11.43 13.64 -10.84
C LEU A 121 10.23 12.82 -10.36
N ALA A 122 10.07 12.61 -9.05
CA ALA A 122 8.93 11.87 -8.50
C ALA A 122 7.59 12.57 -8.81
N ARG A 123 7.51 13.89 -8.66
CA ARG A 123 6.30 14.67 -8.96
C ARG A 123 5.99 14.68 -10.46
N ASP A 124 7.01 14.86 -11.30
CA ASP A 124 6.87 14.83 -12.76
C ASP A 124 6.28 13.49 -13.24
N MET A 125 6.74 12.37 -12.67
CA MET A 125 6.17 11.05 -12.97
C MET A 125 4.74 10.87 -12.42
N GLU A 126 4.43 11.46 -11.26
CA GLU A 126 3.09 11.38 -10.65
C GLU A 126 2.06 12.08 -11.54
N ASP A 127 2.40 13.28 -12.01
CA ASP A 127 1.59 14.14 -12.87
C ASP A 127 1.46 13.60 -14.30
N ASP A 128 2.45 12.86 -14.80
CA ASP A 128 2.39 12.22 -16.12
C ASP A 128 1.53 10.95 -16.11
N ARG A 129 0.31 11.07 -16.66
CA ARG A 129 -0.65 9.96 -16.81
C ARG A 129 -0.19 8.86 -17.76
N ARG A 130 0.74 9.14 -18.68
CA ARG A 130 1.27 8.17 -19.66
C ARG A 130 2.54 7.49 -19.19
N PHE A 131 3.10 7.93 -18.06
CA PHE A 131 4.30 7.32 -17.50
C PHE A 131 4.05 5.82 -17.23
N PRO A 132 5.02 4.92 -17.53
CA PRO A 132 4.89 3.49 -17.28
C PRO A 132 5.02 3.14 -15.79
N LYS A 133 4.00 3.49 -14.98
CA LYS A 133 3.99 3.40 -13.50
C LYS A 133 4.17 1.98 -12.95
N ALA A 134 3.80 0.97 -13.73
CA ALA A 134 3.93 -0.44 -13.37
C ALA A 134 5.25 -1.06 -13.83
N SER A 135 6.02 -0.40 -14.72
CA SER A 135 7.24 -0.98 -15.26
C SER A 135 8.33 -1.12 -14.20
N THR A 136 9.03 -2.25 -14.28
CA THR A 136 10.24 -2.55 -13.52
C THR A 136 11.48 -2.59 -14.42
N ASP A 137 11.32 -2.36 -15.72
CA ASP A 137 12.40 -2.44 -16.70
C ASP A 137 13.04 -1.06 -16.91
N LYS A 138 14.37 -1.00 -16.74
CA LYS A 138 15.11 0.25 -16.88
C LYS A 138 14.97 0.83 -18.28
N LYS A 139 15.13 -0.02 -19.29
CA LYS A 139 15.23 0.42 -20.69
C LYS A 139 13.89 0.96 -21.19
N GLU A 140 12.78 0.36 -20.79
CA GLU A 140 11.44 0.85 -21.08
C GLU A 140 11.24 2.25 -20.51
N ILE A 141 11.55 2.46 -19.22
CA ILE A 141 11.39 3.75 -18.56
C ILE A 141 12.35 4.80 -19.13
N GLU A 142 13.60 4.42 -19.39
CA GLU A 142 14.62 5.30 -19.98
C GLU A 142 14.21 5.73 -21.39
N ALA A 143 13.78 4.78 -22.24
CA ALA A 143 13.29 5.07 -23.59
C ALA A 143 12.08 6.01 -23.55
N TYR A 144 11.15 5.81 -22.62
CA TYR A 144 10.02 6.72 -22.40
C TYR A 144 10.50 8.14 -22.05
N MET A 145 11.46 8.27 -21.14
CA MET A 145 11.98 9.59 -20.75
C MET A 145 12.73 10.30 -21.89
N ILE A 146 13.44 9.57 -22.74
CA ILE A 146 14.13 10.11 -23.92
C ILE A 146 13.11 10.59 -24.97
N ASP A 147 12.10 9.78 -25.28
CA ASP A 147 11.05 10.10 -26.26
C ASP A 147 10.25 11.36 -25.88
N ARG A 148 9.98 11.55 -24.59
CA ARG A 148 9.27 12.72 -24.07
C ARG A 148 10.14 13.99 -23.96
N HIS A 149 11.31 14.02 -24.62
CA HIS A 149 12.30 15.10 -24.57
C HIS A 149 12.76 15.44 -23.14
N GLY A 150 12.99 14.42 -22.31
CA GLY A 150 13.53 14.61 -20.96
C GLY A 150 14.77 15.49 -20.97
N CYS A 151 14.76 16.58 -20.21
CA CYS A 151 15.92 17.46 -20.11
C CYS A 151 17.10 16.66 -19.54
N TYR A 152 18.34 17.05 -19.86
CA TYR A 152 19.55 16.38 -19.36
C TYR A 152 19.55 16.20 -17.83
N GLY A 153 18.99 17.19 -17.11
CA GLY A 153 18.80 17.13 -15.66
C GLY A 153 17.89 15.99 -15.20
N ALA A 154 16.76 15.79 -15.88
CA ALA A 154 15.81 14.71 -15.58
C ALA A 154 16.41 13.32 -15.83
N LEU A 155 17.11 13.14 -16.95
CA LEU A 155 17.81 11.87 -17.26
C LEU A 155 18.92 11.57 -16.23
N LYS A 156 19.67 12.60 -15.81
CA LYS A 156 20.69 12.44 -14.76
C LYS A 156 20.08 12.12 -13.38
N ALA A 157 18.93 12.72 -13.06
CA ALA A 157 18.18 12.40 -11.85
C ALA A 157 17.64 10.97 -11.89
N PHE A 158 17.13 10.54 -13.04
CA PHE A 158 16.66 9.18 -13.28
C PHE A 158 17.79 8.16 -13.08
N GLU A 159 18.93 8.33 -13.74
CA GLU A 159 20.08 7.43 -13.60
C GLU A 159 20.53 7.30 -12.13
N LYS A 160 20.58 8.42 -11.42
CA LYS A 160 20.92 8.43 -9.99
C LYS A 160 19.88 7.70 -9.15
N ALA A 161 18.59 7.93 -9.40
CA ALA A 161 17.49 7.28 -8.69
C ALA A 161 17.45 5.78 -8.98
N TRP A 162 17.68 5.38 -10.22
CA TRP A 162 17.68 3.98 -10.65
C TRP A 162 18.74 3.17 -9.90
N ARG A 163 19.97 3.69 -9.82
CA ARG A 163 21.05 3.06 -9.04
C ARG A 163 20.67 2.85 -7.57
N TYR A 164 19.96 3.80 -6.96
CA TYR A 164 19.48 3.65 -5.58
C TYR A 164 18.38 2.60 -5.46
N TYR A 165 17.50 2.52 -6.46
CA TYR A 165 16.46 1.53 -6.54
C TYR A 165 17.02 0.10 -6.71
N GLU A 166 18.00 -0.11 -7.58
CA GLU A 166 18.69 -1.39 -7.75
C GLU A 166 19.37 -1.84 -6.45
N ASN A 167 20.13 -0.95 -5.81
CA ASN A 167 20.75 -1.22 -4.52
C ASN A 167 19.71 -1.60 -3.46
N PHE A 168 18.58 -0.88 -3.43
CA PHE A 168 17.48 -1.20 -2.53
C PHE A 168 16.94 -2.61 -2.76
N LYS A 169 16.70 -3.01 -4.02
CA LYS A 169 16.21 -4.35 -4.37
C LYS A 169 17.17 -5.46 -3.95
N ILE A 170 18.48 -5.25 -4.19
CA ILE A 170 19.53 -6.16 -3.74
C ILE A 170 19.49 -6.34 -2.21
N THR A 171 19.40 -5.24 -1.46
CA THR A 171 19.37 -5.29 0.01
C THR A 171 18.09 -5.88 0.59
N ASP A 172 16.96 -5.76 -0.11
CA ASP A 172 15.66 -6.31 0.31
C ASP A 172 15.51 -7.80 -0.06
N GLY A 173 16.56 -8.44 -0.61
CA GLY A 173 16.55 -9.84 -1.02
C GLY A 173 15.72 -10.11 -2.28
N LYS A 174 15.28 -9.05 -2.99
CA LYS A 174 14.57 -9.13 -4.26
C LYS A 174 15.61 -8.98 -5.38
N SER A 175 16.16 -10.09 -5.87
CA SER A 175 17.01 -10.04 -7.07
C SER A 175 16.19 -9.53 -8.26
N ILE A 176 16.73 -8.54 -8.97
CA ILE A 176 16.20 -7.97 -10.22
C ILE A 176 16.59 -8.83 -11.41
#